data_AF-A0A418M3N5-F1
#
_entry.id   AF-A0A418M3N5-F1
#
_cell.length_a   1.000
_cell.length_b   1.000
_cell.length_c   1.000
_cell.angle_alpha   90.00
_cell.angle_beta   90.00
_cell.angle_gamma   90.00
#
_symmetry.space_group_name_H-M   'P 1'
#
loop_
_entity.id
_entity.type
_entity.pdbx_description
1 polymer ?
#
loop_
_entity_poly.entity_id
_entity_poly.type
_entity_poly.pdbx_seq_one_letter_code
_entity_poly.pdbx_strand_id
1 'polypeptide(L)'
;METKTWTYTVSVDDPAPKPGEYIVTVGKRGINSVLLIRKVRKVNHKRVSEDQGYVVEVMYRPDLKPLADIEWHSAEDLSVWVKGEPAWPLFWNPR
;
A
#
# COMPACT_ATOMS: atom_id res chain seq x y z
N MET A 1 -1.34 1.62 19.84
CA MET A 1 -1.68 2.05 18.48
C MET A 1 -2.63 1.03 17.89
N GLU A 2 -3.74 1.47 17.29
CA GLU A 2 -4.78 0.59 16.76
C GLU A 2 -4.32 -0.06 15.43
N THR A 3 -4.53 -1.36 15.30
CA THR A 3 -4.31 -2.11 14.06
C THR A 3 -5.61 -2.22 13.27
N LYS A 4 -5.55 -2.03 11.96
CA LYS A 4 -6.69 -2.20 11.04
C LYS A 4 -6.38 -3.31 10.04
N THR A 5 -7.42 -3.95 9.52
CA THR A 5 -7.30 -5.01 8.52
C THR A 5 -7.91 -4.56 7.21
N TRP A 6 -7.12 -4.55 6.15
CA TRP A 6 -7.55 -4.13 4.80
C TRP A 6 -7.34 -5.24 3.78
N THR A 7 -8.07 -5.16 2.69
CA THR A 7 -7.75 -5.91 1.47
C THR A 7 -6.89 -5.02 0.60
N TYR A 8 -5.74 -5.54 0.17
CA TYR A 8 -4.83 -4.88 -0.75
C TYR A 8 -4.63 -5.80 -1.96
N THR A 9 -4.62 -5.23 -3.15
CA THR A 9 -4.56 -5.97 -4.41
C THR A 9 -3.38 -5.47 -5.21
N VAL A 10 -2.62 -6.39 -5.77
CA VAL A 10 -1.50 -6.11 -6.68
C VAL A 10 -1.62 -7.01 -7.91
N SER A 11 -0.94 -6.68 -9.00
CA SER A 11 -0.83 -7.58 -10.15
C SER A 11 -0.28 -8.94 -9.71
N VAL A 12 -0.71 -10.02 -10.34
CA VAL A 12 -0.15 -11.37 -10.09
C VAL A 12 1.34 -11.47 -10.41
N ASP A 13 1.85 -10.59 -11.27
CA ASP A 13 3.26 -10.52 -11.67
C ASP A 13 4.12 -9.73 -10.67
N ASP A 14 3.48 -8.93 -9.80
CA ASP A 14 4.16 -8.14 -8.78
C ASP A 14 4.47 -8.97 -7.52
N PRO A 15 5.55 -8.64 -6.80
CA PRO A 15 5.85 -9.30 -5.54
C PRO A 15 4.73 -9.07 -4.51
N ALA A 16 4.49 -10.07 -3.67
CA ALA A 16 3.55 -9.93 -2.55
C ALA A 16 4.07 -8.91 -1.52
N PRO A 17 3.18 -8.10 -0.91
CA PRO A 17 3.57 -7.25 0.22
C PRO A 17 4.01 -8.11 1.42
N LYS A 18 4.92 -7.58 2.24
CA LYS A 18 5.52 -8.29 3.37
C LYS A 18 5.35 -7.54 4.69
N PRO A 19 5.28 -8.26 5.82
CA PRO A 19 5.39 -7.62 7.14
C PRO A 19 6.69 -6.82 7.26
N GLY A 20 6.61 -5.63 7.83
CA GLY A 20 7.73 -4.70 7.94
C GLY A 20 7.77 -3.61 6.87
N GLU A 21 7.14 -3.86 5.71
CA GLU A 21 7.02 -2.86 4.65
C GLU A 21 5.93 -1.82 4.97
N TYR A 22 5.92 -0.72 4.23
CA TYR A 22 4.97 0.37 4.41
C TYR A 22 3.94 0.42 3.31
N ILE A 23 2.70 0.81 3.66
CA ILE A 23 1.68 1.26 2.72
C ILE A 23 1.50 2.77 2.93
N VAL A 24 1.50 3.53 1.84
CA VAL A 24 1.26 4.97 1.85
C VAL A 24 -0.06 5.25 1.15
N THR A 25 -1.01 5.82 1.88
CA THR A 25 -2.26 6.26 1.27
C THR A 25 -2.08 7.65 0.67
N VAL A 26 -2.51 7.82 -0.57
CA VAL A 26 -2.33 9.05 -1.34
C VAL A 26 -3.71 9.56 -1.76
N GLY A 27 -3.94 10.85 -1.55
CA GLY A 27 -5.13 11.56 -2.01
C GLY A 27 -4.79 12.70 -2.96
N LYS A 28 -5.82 13.46 -3.35
CA LYS A 28 -5.68 14.61 -4.28
C LYS A 28 -4.68 15.69 -3.84
N ARG A 29 -4.39 15.78 -2.53
CA ARG A 29 -3.49 16.78 -1.94
C ARG A 29 -2.15 16.20 -1.51
N GLY A 30 -1.80 15.00 -2.01
CA GLY A 30 -0.57 14.28 -1.66
C GLY A 30 -0.79 13.19 -0.62
N ILE A 31 0.24 12.92 0.19
CA ILE A 31 0.24 11.81 1.14
C ILE A 31 -0.77 12.06 2.27
N ASN A 32 -1.70 11.11 2.44
CA ASN A 32 -2.71 11.12 3.49
C ASN A 32 -2.19 10.44 4.76
N SER A 33 -1.71 9.19 4.66
CA SER A 33 -1.22 8.41 5.81
C SER A 33 -0.11 7.44 5.44
N VAL A 34 0.71 7.09 6.43
CA VAL A 34 1.71 6.00 6.37
C VAL A 34 1.27 4.89 7.33
N LEU A 35 1.36 3.66 6.85
CA LEU A 35 0.92 2.46 7.54
C LEU A 35 2.04 1.42 7.51
N LEU A 36 2.31 0.78 8.65
CA LEU A 36 3.24 -0.35 8.73
C LEU A 36 2.47 -1.66 8.58
N ILE A 37 2.90 -2.53 7.67
CA ILE A 37 2.34 -3.88 7.52
C ILE A 37 2.83 -4.75 8.68
N ARG A 38 1.90 -5.32 9.44
CA ARG A 38 2.17 -6.23 10.57
C ARG A 38 2.03 -7.70 10.18
N LYS A 39 1.05 -8.01 9.33
CA LYS A 39 0.78 -9.36 8.84
C LYS A 39 0.21 -9.30 7.44
N VAL A 40 0.48 -10.34 6.65
CA VAL A 40 -0.05 -10.51 5.30
C VAL A 40 -0.60 -11.93 5.16
N ARG A 41 -1.79 -12.06 4.58
CA ARG A 41 -2.41 -13.34 4.22
C ARG A 41 -2.91 -13.28 2.79
N LYS A 42 -2.51 -14.24 1.96
CA LYS A 42 -2.98 -14.36 0.58
C LYS A 42 -4.47 -14.72 0.55
N VAL A 43 -5.24 -14.06 -0.30
CA VAL A 43 -6.64 -14.41 -0.56
C VAL A 43 -6.70 -15.42 -1.70
N ASN A 44 -7.26 -16.60 -1.43
CA ASN A 44 -7.44 -17.61 -2.46
C ASN A 44 -8.72 -17.33 -3.25
N HIS A 45 -8.57 -16.88 -4.49
CA HIS A 45 -9.71 -16.69 -5.40
C HIS A 45 -10.03 -18.01 -6.12
N LYS A 46 -11.33 -18.28 -6.31
CA LYS A 46 -11.82 -19.45 -7.06
C LYS A 46 -11.66 -19.31 -8.59
N ARG A 47 -11.31 -18.11 -9.06
CA ARG A 47 -11.16 -17.77 -10.49
C ARG A 47 -9.78 -17.17 -10.71
N VAL A 48 -9.21 -17.41 -11.88
CA VAL A 48 -7.99 -16.75 -12.34
C VAL A 48 -8.30 -15.27 -12.57
N SER A 49 -7.43 -14.39 -12.06
CA SER A 49 -7.50 -12.94 -12.21
C SER A 49 -6.09 -12.44 -12.48
N GLU A 50 -5.97 -11.32 -13.19
CA GLU A 50 -4.69 -10.59 -13.37
C GLU A 50 -4.22 -9.95 -12.06
N ASP A 51 -5.10 -9.93 -11.06
CA ASP A 51 -4.87 -9.36 -9.74
C ASP A 51 -4.87 -10.43 -8.64
N GLN A 52 -3.99 -10.26 -7.66
CA GLN A 52 -3.93 -11.07 -6.45
C GLN A 52 -4.29 -10.24 -5.22
N GLY A 53 -5.38 -10.60 -4.55
CA GLY A 53 -5.78 -10.02 -3.29
C GLY A 53 -4.98 -10.55 -2.08
N TYR A 54 -4.71 -9.66 -1.14
CA TYR A 54 -4.07 -9.94 0.15
C TYR A 54 -4.86 -9.27 1.28
N VAL A 55 -5.07 -9.98 2.37
CA VAL A 55 -5.51 -9.38 3.63
C VAL A 55 -4.27 -8.92 4.39
N VAL A 56 -4.17 -7.62 4.62
CA VAL A 56 -3.06 -6.99 5.34
C VAL A 56 -3.54 -6.42 6.66
N GLU A 57 -2.84 -6.78 7.73
CA GLU A 57 -2.99 -6.12 9.04
C GLU A 57 -2.00 -4.96 9.08
N VAL A 58 -2.50 -3.74 9.25
CA VAL A 58 -1.72 -2.52 9.19
C VAL A 58 -1.82 -1.71 10.47
N MET A 59 -0.75 -1.00 10.81
CA MET A 59 -0.69 -0.11 11.97
C MET A 59 -0.39 1.32 11.51
N TYR A 60 -1.17 2.29 11.97
CA TYR A 60 -0.96 3.69 11.62
C TYR A 60 0.32 4.27 12.23
N ARG A 61 1.12 4.97 11.40
CA ARG A 61 2.40 5.57 11.77
C ARG A 61 2.45 7.06 11.37
N PRO A 62 1.76 7.93 12.13
CA PRO A 62 1.73 9.37 11.83
C PRO A 62 3.11 10.00 11.93
N ASP A 63 3.98 9.46 12.78
CA ASP A 63 5.37 9.87 12.98
C ASP A 63 6.23 9.72 11.72
N LEU A 64 5.84 8.84 10.80
CA LEU A 64 6.58 8.57 9.56
C LEU A 64 6.10 9.40 8.36
N LYS A 65 4.94 10.05 8.47
CA LYS A 65 4.38 10.84 7.37
C LYS A 65 5.31 11.96 6.86
N PRO A 66 6.03 12.72 7.72
CA PRO A 66 6.96 13.74 7.24
C PRO A 66 8.21 13.18 6.53
N LEU A 67 8.44 11.86 6.63
CA LEU A 67 9.56 11.15 6.01
C LEU A 67 9.12 10.35 4.79
N ALA A 68 7.91 10.59 4.31
CA ALA A 68 7.35 9.89 3.16
C ALA A 68 7.36 10.82 1.95
N ASP A 69 7.77 10.26 0.81
CA ASP A 69 7.87 10.95 -0.46
C ASP A 69 6.97 10.27 -1.50
N ILE A 70 6.55 11.04 -2.50
CA ILE A 70 5.72 10.59 -3.60
C ILE A 70 6.22 11.19 -4.90
N GLU A 71 6.24 10.38 -5.95
CA GLU A 71 6.52 10.79 -7.31
C GLU A 71 5.41 10.26 -8.23
N TRP A 72 4.84 11.15 -9.04
CA TRP A 72 3.82 10.80 -10.02
C TRP A 72 4.46 10.60 -11.38
N HIS A 73 4.31 9.41 -11.95
CA HIS A 73 4.78 9.10 -13.32
C HIS A 73 3.68 9.34 -14.34
N SER A 74 2.41 9.11 -13.95
CA SER A 74 1.22 9.41 -14.74
C SER A 74 0.02 9.68 -13.84
N ALA A 75 -1.18 9.82 -14.41
CA ALA A 75 -2.41 9.93 -13.63
C ALA A 75 -2.77 8.61 -12.88
N GLU A 76 -2.25 7.48 -13.34
CA GLU A 76 -2.57 6.14 -12.84
C GLU A 76 -1.35 5.39 -12.30
N ASP A 77 -0.20 6.06 -12.24
CA ASP A 77 1.05 5.44 -11.82
C ASP A 77 1.85 6.41 -10.96
N LEU A 78 2.25 5.93 -9.79
CA LEU A 78 3.01 6.69 -8.82
C LEU A 78 3.89 5.76 -8.01
N SER A 79 5.03 6.29 -7.57
CA SER A 79 5.94 5.65 -6.63
C SER A 79 5.91 6.38 -5.29
N VAL A 80 6.05 5.63 -4.20
CA VAL A 80 6.10 6.17 -2.85
C VAL A 80 7.25 5.57 -2.08
N TRP A 81 7.82 6.37 -1.18
CA TRP A 81 8.89 5.96 -0.28
C TRP A 81 8.60 6.38 1.14
N VAL A 82 9.16 5.66 2.11
CA VAL A 82 9.15 6.03 3.52
C VAL A 82 10.58 5.88 4.03
N LYS A 83 11.20 6.96 4.51
CA LYS A 83 12.61 6.99 4.93
C LYS A 83 13.59 6.59 3.81
N GLY A 84 13.25 6.88 2.56
CA GLY A 84 14.04 6.50 1.39
C GLY A 84 13.89 5.03 0.96
N GLU A 85 13.10 4.22 1.68
CA GLU A 85 12.80 2.84 1.29
C GLU A 85 11.51 2.80 0.45
N PRO A 86 11.43 1.98 -0.62
CA PRO A 86 10.21 1.81 -1.40
C PRO A 86 9.03 1.35 -0.53
N ALA A 87 7.86 1.91 -0.82
CA ALA A 87 6.62 1.58 -0.13
C ALA A 87 5.50 1.28 -1.13
N TRP A 88 4.43 0.66 -0.63
CA TRP A 88 3.26 0.29 -1.41
C TRP A 88 2.30 1.48 -1.54
N PRO A 89 2.00 1.94 -2.76
CA PRO A 89 1.03 3.01 -2.93
C PRO A 89 -0.40 2.48 -2.75
N LEU A 90 -1.22 3.24 -2.04
CA LEU A 90 -2.67 3.07 -2.03
C LEU A 90 -3.31 4.40 -2.41
N PHE A 91 -3.63 4.56 -3.69
CA PHE A 91 -4.36 5.71 -4.19
C PHE A 91 -5.66 5.24 -4.81
N TRP A 92 -6.72 6.01 -4.58
CA TRP A 92 -8.00 5.73 -5.21
C TRP A 92 -8.01 6.40 -6.59
N ASN A 93 -8.06 5.60 -7.64
CA ASN A 93 -8.32 6.06 -9.00
C ASN A 93 -9.82 5.92 -9.30
N PRO A 94 -10.63 7.01 -9.30
CA PRO A 94 -11.98 6.95 -9.84
C PRO A 94 -11.90 6.65 -11.33
N ARG A 95 -12.29 5.44 -11.72
CA ARG A 95 -12.74 5.20 -13.10
C ARG A 95 -14.09 5.89 -13.34
#